data_AF-A0A1Y4CZB9-F1
#
_entry.id   AF-A0A1Y4CZB9-F1
#
_cell.length_a   1.000
_cell.length_b   1.000
_cell.length_c   1.000
_cell.angle_alpha   90.00
_cell.angle_beta   90.00
_cell.angle_gamma   90.00
#
_symmetry.space_group_name_H-M   'P 1'
#
loop_
_entity.id
_entity.type
_entity.pdbx_description
1 polymer ?
#
loop_
_entity_poly.entity_id
_entity_poly.type
_entity_poly.pdbx_seq_one_letter_code
_entity_poly.pdbx_strand_id
1 'polypeptide(L)'
;MSGTVTSIKPDNDLRNRVMAPAESRKRKPHWILCEAIREYVEKEEKQQRCWEEAMASWQDFQQSGLHLTLEEVDSWLALLEAGNNVEPPKCHKQYLPNRQ
;
A
#
# COMPACT_ATOMS: atom_id res chain seq x y z
N MET A 1 -3.19 -20.33 18.15
CA MET A 1 -1.79 -20.16 17.71
C MET A 1 -0.99 -19.69 18.92
N SER A 2 -0.02 -20.47 19.40
CA SER A 2 0.84 -20.05 20.52
C SER A 2 1.87 -19.05 20.01
N GLY A 3 1.87 -17.83 20.56
CA GLY A 3 2.88 -16.83 20.23
C GLY A 3 4.24 -17.22 20.80
N THR A 4 5.27 -17.24 19.95
CA THR A 4 6.67 -17.38 20.38
C THR A 4 7.16 -16.04 20.91
N VAL A 5 7.84 -16.02 22.06
CA VAL A 5 8.41 -14.79 22.62
C VAL A 5 9.70 -14.46 21.88
N THR A 6 9.66 -13.41 21.05
CA THR A 6 10.87 -12.83 20.44
C THR A 6 11.32 -11.64 21.28
N SER A 7 12.52 -11.71 21.84
CA SER A 7 13.11 -10.60 22.59
C SER A 7 13.72 -9.58 21.64
N ILE A 8 13.21 -8.34 21.66
CA ILE A 8 13.72 -7.22 20.87
C ILE A 8 14.37 -6.23 21.84
N LYS A 9 15.62 -5.86 21.57
CA LYS A 9 16.36 -4.88 22.37
C LYS A 9 16.41 -3.54 21.63
N PRO A 10 15.53 -2.57 21.96
CA PRO A 10 15.68 -1.22 21.45
C PRO A 10 16.93 -0.57 22.05
N ASP A 11 17.59 0.29 21.28
CA ASP A 11 18.61 1.18 21.84
C ASP A 11 18.00 2.17 22.85
N ASN A 12 18.87 2.87 23.58
CA ASN A 12 18.45 3.78 24.63
C ASN A 12 17.66 4.98 24.09
N ASP A 13 17.97 5.47 22.88
CA ASP A 13 17.25 6.59 22.26
C ASP A 13 15.80 6.19 21.96
N LEU A 14 15.63 5.08 21.26
CA LEU A 14 14.33 4.53 20.91
C LEU A 14 13.52 4.22 22.17
N ARG A 15 14.14 3.64 23.20
CA ARG A 15 13.48 3.36 24.48
C ARG A 15 12.93 4.64 25.12
N ASN A 16 13.73 5.70 25.18
CA ASN A 16 13.32 6.98 25.77
C ASN A 16 12.20 7.63 24.95
N ARG A 17 12.30 7.60 23.61
CA ARG A 17 11.28 8.15 22.71
C ARG A 17 9.96 7.40 22.77
N VAL A 18 9.97 6.11 23.08
CA VAL A 18 8.74 5.30 23.26
C VAL A 18 8.05 5.59 24.60
N MET A 19 8.77 6.07 25.62
CA MET A 19 8.14 6.38 26.92
C MET A 19 7.11 7.51 26.82
N ALA A 20 7.44 8.60 26.11
CA ALA A 20 6.53 9.73 25.94
C ALA A 20 5.14 9.35 25.34
N PRO A 21 5.04 8.62 24.21
CA PRO A 21 3.75 8.17 23.68
C PRO A 21 3.10 7.10 24.56
N ALA A 22 3.88 6.27 25.27
CA ALA A 22 3.33 5.30 26.22
C ALA A 22 2.60 5.99 27.38
N GLU A 23 3.23 7.01 27.99
CA GLU A 23 2.67 7.82 29.08
C GLU A 23 1.41 8.58 28.63
N SER A 24 1.51 9.30 27.50
CA SER A 24 0.39 10.05 26.90
C SER A 24 -0.83 9.15 26.65
N ARG A 25 -0.61 7.92 26.18
CA ARG A 25 -1.68 6.94 25.89
C ARG A 25 -2.06 6.06 27.07
N LYS A 26 -1.44 6.22 28.25
CA LYS A 26 -1.61 5.37 29.45
C LYS A 26 -1.40 3.88 29.15
N ARG A 27 -0.36 3.56 28.37
CA ARG A 27 0.01 2.19 27.98
C ARG A 27 1.43 1.86 28.44
N LYS A 28 1.78 0.57 28.47
CA LYS A 28 3.15 0.13 28.74
C LYS A 28 4.02 0.33 27.48
N PRO A 29 5.32 0.67 27.59
CA PRO A 29 6.21 0.83 26.43
C PRO A 29 6.22 -0.36 25.46
N HIS A 30 6.13 -1.60 25.96
CA HIS A 30 6.08 -2.78 25.10
C HIS A 30 4.85 -2.80 24.18
N TRP A 31 3.72 -2.25 24.62
CA TRP A 31 2.51 -2.19 23.81
C TRP A 31 2.70 -1.24 22.63
N ILE A 32 3.34 -0.09 22.86
CA ILE A 32 3.68 0.87 21.80
C ILE A 32 4.65 0.25 20.79
N LEU A 33 5.64 -0.51 21.25
CA LEU A 33 6.57 -1.22 20.37
C LEU A 33 5.86 -2.25 19.48
N CYS A 34 4.99 -3.09 20.07
CA CYS A 34 4.21 -4.06 19.29
C CYS A 34 3.28 -3.36 18.29
N GLU A 35 2.67 -2.25 18.68
CA GLU A 35 1.79 -1.48 17.79
C GLU A 35 2.57 -0.90 16.62
N ALA A 36 3.72 -0.28 16.88
CA ALA A 36 4.59 0.28 15.83
C ALA A 36 5.07 -0.81 14.85
N ILE A 37 5.39 -2.01 15.34
CA ILE A 37 5.74 -3.15 14.48
C ILE A 37 4.54 -3.57 13.63
N ARG A 38 3.33 -3.63 14.19
CA ARG A 38 2.12 -3.98 13.43
C ARG A 38 1.85 -2.97 12.33
N GLU A 39 1.85 -1.68 12.66
CA GLU A 39 1.64 -0.59 11.69
C GLU A 39 2.70 -0.63 10.58
N TYR A 40 3.96 -0.90 10.93
CA TYR A 40 5.03 -1.06 9.95
C TYR A 40 4.75 -2.24 9.01
N VAL A 41 4.50 -3.44 9.57
CA VAL A 41 4.24 -4.64 8.76
C VAL A 41 3.03 -4.45 7.86
N GLU A 42 1.92 -3.91 8.36
CA GLU A 42 0.72 -3.64 7.55
C GLU A 42 1.01 -2.67 6.40
N LYS A 43 1.84 -1.66 6.62
CA LYS A 43 2.28 -0.72 5.59
C LYS A 43 3.14 -1.41 4.54
N GLU A 44 4.15 -2.17 4.96
CA GLU A 44 5.04 -2.89 4.05
C GLU A 44 4.26 -3.91 3.21
N GLU A 45 3.32 -4.63 3.81
CA GLU A 45 2.45 -5.57 3.09
C GLU A 45 1.55 -4.87 2.05
N LYS A 46 1.01 -3.68 2.36
CA LYS A 46 0.23 -2.88 1.39
C LYS A 46 1.11 -2.41 0.23
N GLN A 47 2.33 -1.97 0.51
CA GLN A 47 3.28 -1.54 -0.52
C GLN A 47 3.69 -2.70 -1.41
N GLN A 48 4.00 -3.85 -0.82
CA GLN A 48 4.38 -5.05 -1.54
C GLN A 48 3.26 -5.54 -2.45
N ARG A 49 2.01 -5.59 -1.97
CA ARG A 49 0.86 -5.96 -2.81
C ARG A 49 0.67 -5.00 -3.98
N CYS A 50 0.73 -3.69 -3.72
CA CYS A 50 0.62 -2.68 -4.79
C CYS A 50 1.73 -2.84 -5.83
N TRP A 51 2.96 -3.12 -5.40
CA TRP A 51 4.09 -3.38 -6.30
C TRP A 51 3.90 -4.65 -7.14
N GLU A 52 3.45 -5.73 -6.51
CA GLU A 52 3.15 -6.99 -7.20
C GLU A 52 2.02 -6.82 -8.24
N GLU A 53 0.93 -6.13 -7.88
CA GLU A 53 -0.18 -5.83 -8.79
C GLU A 53 0.26 -4.95 -9.97
N ALA A 54 1.08 -3.92 -9.72
CA ALA A 54 1.63 -3.06 -10.76
C ALA A 54 2.55 -3.84 -11.71
N MET A 55 3.41 -4.71 -11.16
CA MET A 55 4.32 -5.54 -11.96
C MET A 55 3.55 -6.57 -12.79
N ALA A 56 2.53 -7.21 -12.23
CA ALA A 56 1.65 -8.12 -12.97
C ALA A 56 0.94 -7.39 -14.11
N SER A 57 0.35 -6.22 -13.84
CA SER A 57 -0.30 -5.39 -14.86
C SER A 57 0.67 -4.97 -15.96
N TRP A 58 1.92 -4.65 -15.60
CA TRP A 58 2.97 -4.33 -16.57
C TRP A 58 3.34 -5.53 -17.45
N GLN A 59 3.50 -6.72 -16.86
CA GLN A 59 3.79 -7.95 -17.60
C GLN A 59 2.64 -8.31 -18.55
N ASP A 60 1.39 -8.20 -18.10
CA ASP A 60 0.21 -8.43 -18.91
C ASP A 60 0.12 -7.45 -20.08
N PHE A 61 0.45 -6.18 -19.86
CA PHE A 61 0.55 -5.19 -20.94
C PHE A 61 1.65 -5.55 -21.94
N GLN A 62 2.86 -5.94 -21.48
CA GLN A 62 3.95 -6.35 -22.35
C GLN A 62 3.58 -7.56 -23.23
N GLN A 63 2.79 -8.50 -22.70
CA GLN A 63 2.37 -9.70 -23.43
C GLN A 63 1.18 -9.45 -24.36
N SER A 64 0.15 -8.73 -23.88
CA SER A 64 -1.13 -8.57 -24.59
C SER A 64 -1.20 -7.32 -25.45
N GLY A 65 -0.48 -6.26 -25.07
CA GLY A 65 -0.60 -4.90 -25.59
C GLY A 65 -1.88 -4.17 -25.16
N LEU A 66 -2.72 -4.80 -24.34
CA LEU A 66 -3.99 -4.22 -23.88
C LEU A 66 -3.75 -3.22 -22.76
N HIS A 67 -4.30 -2.01 -22.90
CA HIS A 67 -4.21 -0.94 -21.93
C HIS A 67 -5.42 -0.02 -22.00
N LEU A 68 -5.56 0.83 -20.99
CA LEU A 68 -6.38 2.04 -21.04
C LEU A 68 -5.45 3.24 -21.17
N THR A 69 -5.89 4.28 -21.87
CA THR A 69 -5.23 5.58 -21.90
C THR A 69 -5.47 6.35 -20.60
N LEU A 70 -4.63 7.35 -20.32
CA LEU A 70 -4.82 8.22 -19.15
C LEU A 70 -6.19 8.91 -19.18
N GLU A 71 -6.64 9.37 -20.35
CA GLU A 71 -7.92 10.07 -20.52
C GLU A 71 -9.13 9.18 -20.19
N GLU A 72 -9.08 7.90 -20.57
CA GLU A 72 -10.13 6.93 -20.24
C GLU A 72 -10.17 6.62 -18.74
N VAL A 73 -9.00 6.46 -18.12
CA VAL A 73 -8.90 6.22 -16.67
C VAL A 73 -9.39 7.44 -15.90
N ASP A 74 -8.97 8.65 -16.27
CA ASP A 74 -9.38 9.90 -15.62
C ASP A 74 -10.90 10.11 -15.72
N SER A 75 -11.47 9.91 -16.91
CA SER A 75 -12.92 10.00 -17.13
C SER A 75 -13.70 8.98 -16.29
N TRP A 76 -13.17 7.75 -16.17
CA TRP A 76 -13.78 6.72 -15.34
C TRP A 76 -13.69 7.05 -13.84
N LEU A 77 -12.53 7.51 -13.36
CA LEU A 77 -12.33 7.91 -11.97
C LEU A 77 -13.25 9.08 -11.58
N ALA A 78 -13.42 10.08 -12.45
CA ALA A 78 -14.32 11.20 -12.20
C ALA A 78 -15.78 10.75 -11.99
N LEU A 79 -16.24 9.71 -12.69
CA LEU A 79 -17.59 9.15 -12.50
C LEU A 79 -17.72 8.48 -11.12
N LEU A 80 -16.69 7.75 -10.68
CA LEU A 80 -16.66 7.14 -9.35
C LEU A 80 -16.62 8.19 -8.24
N GLU A 81 -15.80 9.25 -8.40
CA GLU A 81 -15.72 10.36 -7.46
C GLU A 81 -17.05 11.13 -7.32
N ALA A 82 -17.82 11.21 -8.40
CA ALA A 82 -19.18 11.74 -8.39
C ALA A 82 -20.21 10.82 -7.72
N GLY A 83 -19.79 9.66 -7.19
CA GLY A 83 -20.63 8.71 -6.48
C GLY A 83 -21.36 7.70 -7.36
N ASN A 84 -21.03 7.63 -8.67
CA ASN A 84 -21.59 6.60 -9.54
C ASN A 84 -20.85 5.27 -9.31
N ASN A 85 -21.57 4.14 -9.40
CA ASN A 85 -20.96 2.82 -9.37
C ASN A 85 -20.85 2.27 -10.79
N VAL A 86 -19.76 2.63 -11.48
CA VAL A 86 -19.52 2.25 -12.88
C VAL A 86 -18.34 1.29 -13.01
N GLU A 87 -18.51 0.25 -13.80
CA GLU A 87 -17.45 -0.71 -14.12
C GLU A 87 -16.29 -0.02 -14.89
N PRO A 88 -15.05 -0.49 -14.74
CA PRO A 88 -13.92 0.02 -15.49
C PRO A 88 -14.10 -0.20 -17.00
N PRO A 89 -13.60 0.73 -17.85
CA PRO A 89 -13.57 0.54 -19.30
C PRO A 89 -12.78 -0.72 -19.70
N LYS A 90 -13.11 -1.29 -20.86
CA LYS A 90 -12.38 -2.46 -21.39
C LYS A 90 -11.04 -2.04 -21.98
N CYS A 91 -9.95 -2.67 -21.54
CA CYS A 91 -8.62 -2.46 -22.14
C CYS A 91 -8.61 -2.77 -23.64
N HIS A 92 -7.81 -2.01 -24.38
CA HIS A 92 -7.69 -2.10 -25.83
C HIS A 92 -6.24 -1.96 -26.31
N LYS A 93 -5.96 -2.27 -27.58
CA LYS A 93 -4.61 -2.15 -28.18
C LYS A 93 -4.35 -0.82 -28.89
N GLN A 94 -5.16 0.21 -28.64
CA GLN A 94 -5.12 1.46 -29.41
C GLN A 94 -3.71 2.07 -29.41
N TYR A 95 -3.27 2.57 -30.56
CA TYR A 95 -1.90 3.02 -30.77
C TYR A 95 -1.61 4.29 -29.95
N LEU A 96 -0.58 4.25 -29.09
CA LEU A 96 -0.01 5.44 -28.45
C LEU A 96 0.87 6.17 -29.48
N PRO A 97 0.49 7.35 -30.00
CA PRO A 97 1.39 8.12 -30.85
C PRO A 97 2.57 8.62 -30.00
N ASN A 98 3.78 8.14 -30.32
CA ASN A 98 5.08 8.56 -29.77
C ASN A 98 5.37 8.24 -28.29
N ARG A 99 6.05 7.12 -28.03
CA ARG A 99 7.07 7.06 -26.97
C ARG A 99 8.42 7.42 -27.61
N GLN A 100 8.84 8.68 -27.43
CA GLN A 100 10.25 9.09 -27.56
C GLN A 100 10.94 8.91 -26.21
#